data_AF-A0AAV0JAK8-F1
#
_entry.id   AF-A0AAV0JAK8-F1
#
_cell.length_a   1.000
_cell.length_b   1.000
_cell.length_c   1.000
_cell.angle_alpha   90.00
_cell.angle_beta   90.00
_cell.angle_gamma   90.00
#
_symmetry.space_group_name_H-M   'P 1'
#
loop_
_entity.id
_entity.type
_entity.pdbx_description
1 polymer ?
#
loop_
_entity_poly.entity_id
_entity_poly.type
_entity_poly.pdbx_seq_one_letter_code
_entity_poly.pdbx_strand_id
1 'polypeptide(L)'
;MRKNVAGGSGTKQTTISAILKRDLRNSACKTISQWFYENAIQFNATRSSKYNQMFEDVARHDVGCTIMSDGWTDKKRRSLCNFLVNSPRGTVFLESKDTSKFSKTAEKVFEMLDAIVEKVGEENVVQIVTDNASAYKAAGHLLMEKRKHVHKTTISKGRKITNFIYVRSMLIAMMKEFTEGKELIRPAVTRFATSYLTLSSLSENRGQLMTMFSSDKWRKSNFANIQEGKRVQGIVLDGRFWANVTNCLRATLPLIKVLRLVDSDENPAMPFLYLELTQAKEKIKKNFNNVEKR
;
A
#
# COMPACT_ATOMS: atom_id res chain seq x y z
N MET A 1 18.28 59.64 -35.17
CA MET A 1 17.20 58.66 -35.38
C MET A 1 17.38 57.49 -34.42
N ARG A 2 16.64 57.47 -33.31
CA ARG A 2 16.52 56.30 -32.42
C ARG A 2 15.33 55.48 -32.91
N LYS A 3 15.54 54.21 -33.29
CA LYS A 3 14.43 53.28 -33.55
C LYS A 3 14.06 52.59 -32.24
N ASN A 4 12.85 52.88 -31.75
CA ASN A 4 12.13 52.08 -30.78
C ASN A 4 11.82 50.71 -31.39
N VAL A 5 12.16 49.63 -30.70
CA VAL A 5 11.60 48.31 -30.94
C VAL A 5 10.72 47.98 -29.73
N ALA A 6 9.44 47.79 -30.02
CA ALA A 6 8.38 47.54 -29.06
C ALA A 6 8.64 46.29 -28.21
N GLY A 7 8.28 46.38 -26.93
CA GLY A 7 8.34 45.28 -25.97
C GLY A 7 7.46 44.12 -26.40
N GLY A 8 8.08 42.97 -26.64
CA GLY A 8 7.39 41.69 -26.67
C GLY A 8 6.93 41.33 -25.25
N SER A 9 5.63 41.18 -25.06
CA SER A 9 5.07 40.59 -23.85
C SER A 9 5.54 39.14 -23.76
N GLY A 10 6.46 38.87 -22.83
CA GLY A 10 6.88 37.51 -22.51
C GLY A 10 5.72 36.75 -21.88
N THR A 11 4.95 36.01 -22.68
CA THR A 11 4.02 34.99 -22.20
C THR A 11 4.85 33.88 -21.57
N LYS A 12 5.01 33.94 -20.23
CA LYS A 12 5.57 32.83 -19.46
C LYS A 12 4.73 31.58 -19.71
N GLN A 13 5.34 30.55 -20.29
CA GLN A 13 4.70 29.26 -20.50
C GLN A 13 4.31 28.66 -19.14
N THR A 14 3.01 28.56 -18.89
CA THR A 14 2.47 27.99 -17.65
C THR A 14 2.78 26.50 -17.64
N THR A 15 3.59 26.04 -16.69
CA THR A 15 3.91 24.61 -16.56
C THR A 15 2.66 23.82 -16.15
N ILE A 16 2.54 22.57 -16.63
CA ILE A 16 1.43 21.66 -16.28
C ILE A 16 1.26 21.53 -14.76
N SER A 17 2.37 21.60 -14.00
CA SER A 17 2.37 21.61 -12.54
C SER A 17 1.64 22.81 -11.91
N ALA A 18 1.68 23.98 -12.54
CA ALA A 18 1.02 25.19 -12.07
C ALA A 18 -0.49 25.18 -12.39
N ILE A 19 -0.88 24.55 -13.49
CA ILE A 19 -2.28 24.36 -13.89
C ILE A 19 -2.95 23.35 -12.96
N LEU A 20 -2.34 22.16 -12.77
CA LEU A 20 -2.84 21.13 -11.85
C LEU A 20 -2.97 21.63 -10.40
N LYS A 21 -1.98 22.40 -9.90
CA LYS A 21 -2.04 23.00 -8.56
C LYS A 21 -3.16 24.02 -8.43
N ARG A 22 -3.45 24.79 -9.49
CA ARG A 22 -4.51 25.81 -9.49
C ARG A 22 -5.90 25.17 -9.52
N ASP A 23 -6.07 24.10 -10.28
CA ASP A 23 -7.33 23.35 -10.37
C ASP A 23 -7.63 22.60 -9.06
N LEU A 24 -6.62 21.93 -8.48
CA LEU A 24 -6.74 21.29 -7.17
C LEU A 24 -7.04 22.29 -6.07
N ARG A 25 -6.40 23.47 -6.08
CA ARG A 25 -6.67 24.54 -5.12
C ARG A 25 -8.10 25.06 -5.27
N ASN A 26 -8.57 25.32 -6.49
CA ASN A 26 -9.92 25.83 -6.72
C ASN A 26 -10.98 24.81 -6.29
N SER A 27 -10.76 23.52 -6.58
CA SER A 27 -11.62 22.43 -6.13
C SER A 27 -11.65 22.35 -4.60
N ALA A 28 -10.49 22.35 -3.94
CA ALA A 28 -10.40 22.32 -2.48
C ALA A 28 -11.08 23.54 -1.83
N CYS A 29 -10.83 24.75 -2.33
CA CYS A 29 -11.48 25.97 -1.86
C CYS A 29 -13.00 25.88 -1.99
N LYS A 30 -13.52 25.33 -3.11
CA LYS A 30 -14.96 25.18 -3.34
C LYS A 30 -15.57 24.19 -2.34
N THR A 31 -14.95 23.03 -2.15
CA THR A 31 -15.42 22.02 -1.20
C THR A 31 -15.40 22.54 0.24
N ILE A 32 -14.33 23.23 0.66
CA ILE A 32 -14.25 23.83 1.99
C ILE A 32 -15.33 24.90 2.17
N SER A 33 -15.54 25.77 1.16
CA SER A 33 -16.58 26.80 1.22
C SER A 33 -17.99 26.22 1.30
N GLN A 34 -18.26 25.14 0.56
CA GLN A 34 -19.53 24.42 0.63
C GLN A 34 -19.76 23.82 2.01
N TRP A 35 -18.73 23.21 2.61
CA TRP A 35 -18.82 22.66 3.96
C TRP A 35 -19.16 23.73 5.01
N PHE A 36 -18.55 24.92 4.92
CA PHE A 36 -18.89 26.06 5.77
C PHE A 36 -20.37 26.47 5.61
N TYR A 37 -20.82 26.57 4.36
CA TYR A 37 -22.17 26.98 4.03
C TYR A 37 -23.23 25.98 4.49
N GLU A 38 -23.05 24.69 4.18
CA GLU A 38 -23.98 23.61 4.50
C GLU A 38 -24.16 23.39 6.01
N ASN A 39 -23.11 23.65 6.79
CA ASN A 39 -23.13 23.45 8.24
C ASN A 39 -23.36 24.77 9.01
N ALA A 40 -23.72 25.85 8.31
CA ALA A 40 -23.91 27.19 8.89
C ALA A 40 -22.72 27.64 9.77
N ILE A 41 -21.51 27.25 9.39
CA ILE A 41 -20.29 27.65 10.10
C ILE A 41 -19.96 29.07 9.67
N GLN A 42 -19.86 29.98 10.64
CA GLN A 42 -19.48 31.36 10.35
C GLN A 42 -18.08 31.41 9.72
N PHE A 43 -17.93 32.15 8.62
CA PHE A 43 -16.64 32.28 7.91
C PHE A 43 -15.51 32.84 8.78
N ASN A 44 -15.84 33.59 9.85
CA ASN A 44 -14.85 34.05 10.84
C ASN A 44 -14.12 32.89 11.56
N ALA A 45 -14.68 31.67 11.59
CA ALA A 45 -14.02 30.50 12.16
C ALA A 45 -12.73 30.16 11.39
N THR A 46 -12.63 30.49 10.09
CA THR A 46 -11.40 30.33 9.30
C THR A 46 -10.25 31.23 9.76
N ARG A 47 -10.55 32.30 10.49
CA ARG A 47 -9.54 33.23 11.03
C ARG A 47 -8.95 32.76 12.36
N SER A 48 -9.51 31.71 12.95
CA SER A 48 -8.96 31.11 14.17
C SER A 48 -7.61 30.46 13.90
N SER A 49 -6.64 30.65 14.79
CA SER A 49 -5.36 29.93 14.71
C SER A 49 -5.55 28.41 14.78
N LYS A 50 -6.61 27.94 15.45
CA LYS A 50 -6.98 26.52 15.52
C LYS A 50 -7.48 25.96 14.19
N TYR A 51 -8.06 26.80 13.33
CA TYR A 51 -8.47 26.39 11.99
C TYR A 51 -7.24 26.03 11.15
N ASN A 52 -6.22 26.91 11.13
CA ASN A 52 -4.97 26.62 10.42
C ASN A 52 -4.25 25.41 11.02
N GLN A 53 -4.17 25.34 12.35
CA GLN A 53 -3.56 24.21 13.05
C GLN A 53 -4.25 22.88 12.72
N MET A 54 -5.58 22.85 12.61
CA MET A 54 -6.33 21.65 12.22
C MET A 54 -5.93 21.15 10.84
N PHE A 55 -5.84 22.02 9.83
CA PHE A 55 -5.40 21.61 8.49
C PHE A 55 -3.94 21.19 8.45
N GLU A 56 -3.09 21.87 9.21
CA GLU A 56 -1.69 21.46 9.36
C GLU A 56 -1.59 20.09 10.02
N ASP A 57 -2.34 19.83 11.08
CA ASP A 57 -2.32 18.56 11.79
C ASP A 57 -2.92 17.43 10.93
N VAL A 58 -3.97 17.71 10.15
CA VAL A 58 -4.50 16.79 9.13
C VAL A 58 -3.48 16.50 8.03
N ALA A 59 -2.76 17.53 7.55
CA ALA A 59 -1.69 17.36 6.56
C ALA A 59 -0.44 16.67 7.14
N ARG A 60 -0.25 16.72 8.46
CA ARG A 60 0.84 16.08 9.21
C ARG A 60 0.53 14.65 9.65
N HIS A 61 -0.74 14.21 9.57
CA HIS A 61 -1.18 12.87 9.99
C HIS A 61 -1.04 11.87 8.83
N ASP A 62 -0.49 10.67 9.09
CA ASP A 62 -0.35 9.54 8.14
C ASP A 62 0.57 9.72 6.90
N VAL A 63 1.38 10.78 6.82
CA VAL A 63 2.29 10.95 5.68
C VAL A 63 3.65 10.29 5.94
N GLY A 64 3.83 9.11 5.37
CA GLY A 64 5.17 8.51 5.26
C GLY A 64 6.14 9.40 4.47
N CYS A 65 7.40 9.01 4.44
CA CYS A 65 8.50 9.75 3.88
C CYS A 65 9.07 9.10 2.60
N THR A 66 9.74 9.91 1.80
CA THR A 66 10.51 9.49 0.65
C THR A 66 11.98 9.43 1.02
N ILE A 67 12.62 8.28 0.86
CA ILE A 67 14.08 8.18 0.94
C ILE A 67 14.66 8.58 -0.41
N MET A 68 15.67 9.45 -0.41
CA MET A 68 16.40 9.86 -1.61
C MET A 68 17.87 9.47 -1.43
N SER A 69 18.44 8.83 -2.44
CA SER A 69 19.83 8.44 -2.49
C SER A 69 20.52 9.11 -3.66
N ASP A 70 21.60 9.84 -3.38
CA ASP A 70 22.43 10.48 -4.39
C ASP A 70 23.89 10.08 -4.22
N GLY A 71 24.50 9.58 -5.30
CA GLY A 71 25.84 9.04 -5.29
C GLY A 71 26.72 9.77 -6.28
N TRP A 72 27.90 10.22 -5.83
CA TRP A 72 28.89 10.82 -6.71
C TRP A 72 30.24 10.11 -6.57
N THR A 73 30.98 10.06 -7.69
CA THR A 73 32.33 9.48 -7.75
C THR A 73 33.28 10.53 -8.28
N ASP A 74 34.42 10.71 -7.62
CA ASP A 74 35.45 11.65 -8.04
C ASP A 74 36.47 11.03 -9.02
N LYS A 75 37.35 11.87 -9.59
CA LYS A 75 38.41 11.43 -10.52
C LYS A 75 39.44 10.50 -9.88
N LYS A 76 39.51 10.44 -8.55
CA LYS A 76 40.40 9.56 -7.77
C LYS A 76 39.70 8.25 -7.36
N ARG A 77 38.53 7.95 -7.96
CA ARG A 77 37.68 6.78 -7.68
C ARG A 77 37.15 6.71 -6.25
N ARG A 78 37.13 7.83 -5.53
CA ARG A 78 36.41 7.93 -4.25
C ARG A 78 34.94 8.11 -4.54
N SER A 79 34.09 7.32 -3.91
CA SER A 79 32.64 7.36 -4.10
C SER A 79 31.95 7.60 -2.77
N LEU A 80 30.97 8.50 -2.76
CA LEU A 80 30.15 8.82 -1.59
C LEU A 80 28.68 8.71 -1.99
N CYS A 81 27.87 8.13 -1.10
CA CYS A 81 26.43 8.02 -1.27
C CYS A 81 25.72 8.71 -0.11
N ASN A 82 24.93 9.72 -0.43
CA ASN A 82 24.16 10.50 0.52
C ASN A 82 22.73 9.98 0.60
N PHE A 83 22.18 9.94 1.81
CA PHE A 83 20.79 9.61 2.07
C PHE A 83 20.05 10.79 2.68
N LEU A 84 18.96 11.18 2.04
CA LEU A 84 18.04 12.19 2.53
C LEU A 84 16.66 11.57 2.73
N VAL A 85 15.94 12.05 3.74
CA VAL A 85 14.56 11.66 4.01
C VAL A 85 13.69 12.89 3.84
N ASN A 86 12.76 12.84 2.89
CA ASN A 86 11.83 13.92 2.61
C ASN A 86 10.42 13.57 3.07
N SER A 87 9.78 14.49 3.79
CA SER A 87 8.38 14.39 4.19
C SER A 87 7.68 15.75 4.02
N PRO A 88 6.36 15.84 4.23
CA PRO A 88 5.68 17.13 4.29
C PRO A 88 6.19 18.07 5.39
N ARG A 89 6.98 17.56 6.35
CA ARG A 89 7.66 18.35 7.39
C ARG A 89 9.00 18.92 6.94
N GLY A 90 9.48 18.57 5.74
CA GLY A 90 10.77 18.99 5.18
C GLY A 90 11.71 17.82 4.88
N THR A 91 12.90 18.17 4.40
CA THR A 91 13.97 17.23 4.08
C THR A 91 15.01 17.19 5.19
N VAL A 92 15.37 16.00 5.64
CA VAL A 92 16.43 15.75 6.62
C VAL A 92 17.55 14.98 5.96
N PHE A 93 18.79 15.43 6.15
CA PHE A 93 19.97 14.64 5.80
C PHE A 93 20.13 13.51 6.83
N LEU A 94 20.08 12.26 6.37
CA LEU A 94 20.11 11.10 7.26
C LEU A 94 21.55 10.67 7.56
N GLU A 95 22.32 10.37 6.51
CA GLU A 95 23.74 10.03 6.60
C GLU A 95 24.42 10.03 5.22
N SER A 96 25.76 10.04 5.21
CA SER A 96 26.58 9.78 4.03
C SER A 96 27.45 8.55 4.26
N LYS A 97 27.54 7.67 3.26
CA LYS A 97 28.36 6.46 3.29
C LYS A 97 29.47 6.53 2.25
N ASP A 98 30.69 6.23 2.70
CA ASP A 98 31.81 5.99 1.81
C ASP A 98 31.60 4.67 1.06
N THR A 99 31.45 4.78 -0.26
CA THR A 99 31.24 3.66 -1.18
C THR A 99 32.47 3.37 -2.05
N SER A 100 33.62 3.99 -1.74
CA SER A 100 34.86 3.87 -2.52
C SER A 100 35.39 2.43 -2.59
N LYS A 101 35.15 1.63 -1.53
CA LYS A 101 35.56 0.23 -1.44
C LYS A 101 34.47 -0.76 -1.87
N PHE A 102 33.27 -0.27 -2.16
CA PHE A 102 32.16 -1.11 -2.59
C PHE A 102 32.24 -1.31 -4.11
N SER A 103 32.22 -2.56 -4.57
CA SER A 103 31.86 -2.83 -5.96
C SER A 103 30.46 -2.26 -6.19
N LYS A 104 30.25 -1.50 -7.28
CA LYS A 104 28.91 -1.03 -7.70
C LYS A 104 28.05 -2.20 -8.22
N THR A 105 27.97 -3.27 -7.45
CA THR A 105 27.12 -4.44 -7.74
C THR A 105 25.73 -4.19 -7.16
N ALA A 106 24.74 -4.82 -7.77
CA ALA A 106 23.34 -4.66 -7.36
C ALA A 106 23.12 -5.08 -5.91
N GLU A 107 23.81 -6.14 -5.46
CA GLU A 107 23.66 -6.74 -4.14
C GLU A 107 24.14 -5.81 -3.03
N LYS A 108 25.29 -5.14 -3.24
CA LYS A 108 25.84 -4.20 -2.27
C LYS A 108 25.04 -2.91 -2.19
N VAL A 109 24.55 -2.42 -3.32
CA VAL A 109 23.64 -1.27 -3.33
C VAL A 109 22.31 -1.62 -2.64
N PHE A 110 21.81 -2.84 -2.84
CA PHE A 110 20.63 -3.35 -2.15
C PHE A 110 20.83 -3.44 -0.63
N GLU A 111 21.90 -4.07 -0.14
CA GLU A 111 22.22 -4.15 1.30
C GLU A 111 22.23 -2.74 1.94
N MET A 112 22.84 -1.78 1.23
CA MET A 112 22.92 -0.39 1.68
C MET A 112 21.55 0.27 1.76
N LEU A 113 20.75 0.21 0.69
CA LEU A 113 19.41 0.80 0.64
C LEU A 113 18.47 0.16 1.67
N ASP A 114 18.55 -1.16 1.81
CA ASP A 114 17.74 -1.92 2.74
C ASP A 114 18.03 -1.56 4.21
N ALA A 115 19.30 -1.35 4.55
CA ALA A 115 19.68 -0.85 5.87
C ALA A 115 19.12 0.55 6.16
N ILE A 116 19.03 1.41 5.15
CA ILE A 116 18.43 2.75 5.30
C ILE A 116 16.91 2.64 5.51
N VAL A 117 16.24 1.76 4.77
CA VAL A 117 14.81 1.49 4.95
C VAL A 117 14.52 0.97 6.35
N GLU A 118 15.31 0.02 6.86
CA GLU A 118 15.19 -0.47 8.23
C GLU A 118 15.42 0.64 9.27
N LYS A 119 16.42 1.50 9.04
CA LYS A 119 16.71 2.64 9.93
C LYS A 119 15.56 3.66 9.98
N VAL A 120 14.86 3.87 8.87
CA VAL A 120 13.70 4.78 8.77
C VAL A 120 12.40 4.10 9.23
N GLY A 121 12.34 2.77 9.19
CA GLY A 121 11.14 1.97 9.39
C GLY A 121 10.37 1.81 8.08
N GLU A 122 10.16 0.57 7.62
CA GLU A 122 9.49 0.26 6.35
C GLU A 122 8.09 0.86 6.27
N GLU A 123 7.35 0.85 7.38
CA GLU A 123 6.02 1.43 7.52
C GLU A 123 5.98 2.94 7.27
N ASN A 124 7.12 3.62 7.44
CA ASN A 124 7.26 5.05 7.24
C ASN A 124 7.71 5.38 5.81
N VAL A 125 8.07 4.41 4.98
CA VAL A 125 8.65 4.66 3.64
C VAL A 125 7.59 4.49 2.56
N VAL A 126 7.24 5.58 1.89
CA VAL A 126 6.29 5.59 0.76
C VAL A 126 6.98 5.20 -0.55
N GLN A 127 8.20 5.70 -0.74
CA GLN A 127 8.98 5.50 -1.96
C GLN A 127 10.47 5.76 -1.71
N ILE A 128 11.29 5.20 -2.61
CA ILE A 128 12.74 5.42 -2.62
C ILE A 128 13.12 5.95 -4.00
N VAL A 129 13.80 7.09 -4.04
CA VAL A 129 14.32 7.71 -5.25
C VAL A 129 15.83 7.49 -5.29
N THR A 130 16.32 6.90 -6.38
CA THR A 130 17.74 6.55 -6.55
C THR A 130 18.24 6.94 -7.93
N ASP A 131 19.56 6.93 -8.12
CA ASP A 131 20.22 7.08 -9.41
C ASP A 131 19.72 6.05 -10.44
N ASN A 132 19.66 6.47 -11.71
CA ASN A 132 19.29 5.67 -12.87
C ASN A 132 20.37 4.67 -13.33
N ALA A 133 21.55 4.65 -12.68
CA ALA A 133 22.61 3.68 -12.95
C ALA A 133 22.14 2.21 -12.81
N SER A 134 22.74 1.32 -13.61
CA SER A 134 22.32 -0.09 -13.72
C SER A 134 22.31 -0.85 -12.39
N ALA A 135 23.29 -0.60 -11.53
CA ALA A 135 23.38 -1.22 -10.20
C ALA A 135 22.22 -0.80 -9.27
N TYR A 136 21.83 0.47 -9.30
CA TYR A 136 20.72 1.00 -8.49
C TYR A 136 19.36 0.49 -8.99
N LYS A 137 19.18 0.37 -10.31
CA LYS A 137 17.99 -0.28 -10.88
C LYS A 137 17.84 -1.73 -10.43
N ALA A 138 18.91 -2.51 -10.56
CA ALA A 138 18.90 -3.92 -10.14
C ALA A 138 18.70 -4.07 -8.63
N ALA A 139 19.33 -3.20 -7.83
CA ALA A 139 19.10 -3.14 -6.38
C ALA A 139 17.65 -2.79 -6.04
N GLY A 140 17.02 -1.87 -6.77
CA GLY A 140 15.60 -1.54 -6.62
C GLY A 140 14.69 -2.75 -6.87
N HIS A 141 15.01 -3.58 -7.86
CA HIS A 141 14.29 -4.84 -8.09
C HIS A 141 14.45 -5.82 -6.91
N LEU A 142 15.66 -5.99 -6.38
CA LEU A 142 15.91 -6.83 -5.21
C LEU A 142 15.17 -6.30 -3.97
N LEU A 143 15.09 -4.98 -3.81
CA LEU A 143 14.41 -4.33 -2.70
C LEU A 143 12.89 -4.50 -2.77
N MET A 144 12.31 -4.37 -3.96
CA MET A 144 10.90 -4.71 -4.22
C MET A 144 10.60 -6.20 -4.00
N GLU A 145 11.56 -7.07 -4.28
CA GLU A 145 11.43 -8.51 -4.06
C GLU A 145 11.52 -8.89 -2.57
N LYS A 146 12.47 -8.31 -1.83
CA LYS A 146 12.60 -8.51 -0.37
C LYS A 146 11.38 -7.95 0.36
N ARG A 147 10.97 -6.73 0.01
CA ARG A 147 9.84 -6.01 0.61
C ARG A 147 8.52 -6.34 -0.10
N LYS A 148 8.37 -7.61 -0.50
CA LYS A 148 7.14 -8.16 -1.06
C LYS A 148 6.01 -7.89 -0.08
N HIS A 149 5.15 -6.92 -0.42
CA HIS A 149 3.93 -6.61 0.32
C HIS A 149 3.24 -7.90 0.77
N VAL A 150 3.17 -8.12 2.09
CA VAL A 150 2.54 -9.30 2.70
C VAL A 150 1.16 -9.55 2.09
N HIS A 151 0.43 -8.48 1.79
CA HIS A 151 -0.85 -8.52 1.08
C HIS A 151 -0.73 -9.14 -0.33
N LYS A 152 0.20 -8.68 -1.16
CA LYS A 152 0.38 -9.17 -2.54
C LYS A 152 0.73 -10.66 -2.58
N THR A 153 1.65 -11.10 -1.71
CA THR A 153 2.05 -12.51 -1.65
C THR A 153 0.96 -13.40 -1.07
N THR A 154 0.26 -12.93 -0.04
CA THR A 154 -0.85 -13.66 0.59
C THR A 154 -2.03 -13.79 -0.35
N ILE A 155 -2.41 -12.74 -1.06
CA ILE A 155 -3.46 -12.78 -2.10
C ILE A 155 -3.07 -13.74 -3.22
N SER A 156 -1.81 -13.69 -3.71
CA SER A 156 -1.34 -14.61 -4.75
C SER A 156 -1.42 -16.07 -4.31
N LYS A 157 -1.00 -16.38 -3.07
CA LYS A 157 -1.11 -17.71 -2.47
C LYS A 157 -2.57 -18.15 -2.33
N GLY A 158 -3.45 -17.29 -1.81
CA GLY A 158 -4.89 -17.56 -1.70
C GLY A 158 -5.53 -17.86 -3.06
N ARG A 159 -5.17 -17.07 -4.09
CA ARG A 159 -5.65 -17.28 -5.46
C ARG A 159 -5.20 -18.62 -6.06
N LYS A 160 -3.98 -19.07 -5.74
CA LYS A 160 -3.50 -20.39 -6.17
C LYS A 160 -4.34 -21.52 -5.56
N ILE A 161 -4.71 -21.40 -4.28
CA ILE A 161 -5.60 -22.38 -3.63
C ILE A 161 -6.95 -22.42 -4.34
N THR A 162 -7.60 -21.26 -4.50
CA THR A 162 -8.95 -21.22 -5.09
C THR A 162 -8.94 -21.64 -6.55
N ASN A 163 -8.00 -21.16 -7.37
CA ASN A 163 -7.90 -21.59 -8.77
C ASN A 163 -7.68 -23.11 -8.87
N PHE A 164 -6.81 -23.68 -8.03
CA PHE A 164 -6.55 -25.12 -8.06
C PHE A 164 -7.81 -25.95 -7.80
N ILE A 165 -8.62 -25.55 -6.82
CA ILE A 165 -9.88 -26.20 -6.45
C ILE A 165 -10.94 -25.99 -7.53
N TYR A 166 -11.21 -24.74 -7.92
CA TYR A 166 -12.33 -24.39 -8.78
C TYR A 166 -12.15 -24.73 -10.26
N VAL A 167 -10.92 -25.01 -10.70
CA VAL A 167 -10.67 -25.53 -12.06
C VAL A 167 -11.13 -26.99 -12.19
N ARG A 168 -11.32 -27.72 -11.09
CA ARG A 168 -11.52 -29.18 -11.12
C ARG A 168 -12.77 -29.60 -10.34
N SER A 169 -13.78 -30.12 -11.05
CA SER A 169 -15.07 -30.55 -10.49
C SER A 169 -14.92 -31.50 -9.28
N MET A 170 -14.00 -32.46 -9.36
CA MET A 170 -13.74 -33.41 -8.27
C MET A 170 -13.19 -32.73 -7.00
N LEU A 171 -12.39 -31.67 -7.14
CA LEU A 171 -11.88 -30.91 -6.00
C LEU A 171 -12.93 -29.98 -5.42
N ILE A 172 -13.83 -29.44 -6.24
CA ILE A 172 -15.01 -28.69 -5.76
C ILE A 172 -15.89 -29.62 -4.93
N ALA A 173 -16.21 -30.80 -5.43
CA ALA A 173 -17.03 -31.78 -4.71
C ALA A 173 -16.39 -32.18 -3.37
N MET A 174 -15.09 -32.48 -3.39
CA MET A 174 -14.34 -32.79 -2.17
C MET A 174 -14.33 -31.60 -1.21
N MET A 175 -14.06 -30.39 -1.69
CA MET A 175 -14.07 -29.18 -0.84
C MET A 175 -15.45 -28.99 -0.18
N LYS A 176 -16.54 -29.10 -0.94
CA LYS A 176 -17.91 -28.94 -0.43
C LYS A 176 -18.28 -29.97 0.63
N GLU A 177 -17.77 -31.20 0.53
CA GLU A 177 -17.98 -32.22 1.56
C GLU A 177 -17.34 -31.84 2.90
N PHE A 178 -16.13 -31.26 2.87
CA PHE A 178 -15.44 -30.82 4.09
C PHE A 178 -15.96 -29.47 4.61
N THR A 179 -16.51 -28.61 3.75
CA THR A 179 -16.99 -27.26 4.11
C THR A 179 -18.51 -27.16 4.28
N GLU A 180 -19.23 -28.29 4.31
CA GLU A 180 -20.70 -28.33 4.41
C GLU A 180 -21.39 -27.51 3.29
N GLY A 181 -20.86 -27.61 2.07
CA GLY A 181 -21.40 -26.96 0.88
C GLY A 181 -20.99 -25.50 0.69
N LYS A 182 -20.14 -24.92 1.56
CA LYS A 182 -19.73 -23.51 1.46
C LYS A 182 -18.85 -23.21 0.24
N GLU A 183 -19.03 -22.02 -0.31
CA GLU A 183 -18.21 -21.46 -1.39
C GLU A 183 -17.02 -20.65 -0.84
N LEU A 184 -15.83 -20.84 -1.41
CA LEU A 184 -14.62 -20.10 -1.04
C LEU A 184 -14.48 -18.77 -1.80
N ILE A 185 -15.06 -18.67 -3.00
CA ILE A 185 -15.04 -17.44 -3.80
C ILE A 185 -16.27 -16.61 -3.45
N ARG A 186 -16.07 -15.35 -3.02
CA ARG A 186 -17.13 -14.39 -2.76
C ARG A 186 -17.02 -13.21 -3.73
N PRO A 187 -17.86 -13.16 -4.78
CA PRO A 187 -17.90 -12.02 -5.70
C PRO A 187 -18.19 -10.72 -4.94
N ALA A 188 -17.50 -9.64 -5.32
CA ALA A 188 -17.81 -8.28 -4.90
C ALA A 188 -18.01 -7.40 -6.13
N VAL A 189 -18.75 -6.31 -5.97
CA VAL A 189 -18.98 -5.30 -7.02
C VAL A 189 -17.65 -4.73 -7.52
N THR A 190 -16.69 -4.48 -6.61
CA THR A 190 -15.33 -4.02 -6.97
C THR A 190 -14.31 -5.16 -6.95
N ARG A 191 -13.50 -5.22 -8.01
CA ARG A 191 -12.45 -6.24 -8.22
C ARG A 191 -11.40 -6.26 -7.08
N PHE A 192 -11.20 -5.12 -6.42
CA PHE A 192 -10.30 -4.97 -5.27
C PHE A 192 -10.80 -5.74 -4.03
N ALA A 193 -12.10 -5.61 -3.70
CA ALA A 193 -12.68 -6.26 -2.53
C ALA A 193 -12.75 -7.79 -2.69
N THR A 194 -12.98 -8.29 -3.92
CA THR A 194 -13.10 -9.73 -4.22
C THR A 194 -11.91 -10.54 -3.68
N SER A 195 -10.68 -10.01 -3.81
CA SER A 195 -9.48 -10.71 -3.35
C SER A 195 -9.45 -10.90 -1.84
N TYR A 196 -9.84 -9.86 -1.09
CA TYR A 196 -9.88 -9.90 0.38
C TYR A 196 -11.08 -10.67 0.93
N LEU A 197 -12.23 -10.64 0.27
CA LEU A 197 -13.37 -11.48 0.63
C LEU A 197 -13.09 -12.97 0.38
N THR A 198 -12.33 -13.28 -0.67
CA THR A 198 -11.84 -14.64 -0.92
C THR A 198 -10.87 -15.08 0.19
N LEU A 199 -9.94 -14.21 0.62
CA LEU A 199 -9.10 -14.49 1.79
C LEU A 199 -9.91 -14.66 3.08
N SER A 200 -10.98 -13.88 3.28
CA SER A 200 -11.90 -14.03 4.42
C SER A 200 -12.55 -15.41 4.41
N SER A 201 -13.10 -15.82 3.27
CA SER A 201 -13.75 -17.14 3.14
C SER A 201 -12.75 -18.29 3.33
N LEU A 202 -11.53 -18.17 2.80
CA LEU A 202 -10.45 -19.13 3.07
C LEU A 202 -10.11 -19.21 4.56
N SER A 203 -10.05 -18.06 5.26
CA SER A 203 -9.76 -18.01 6.69
C SER A 203 -10.87 -18.62 7.54
N GLU A 204 -12.14 -18.36 7.18
CA GLU A 204 -13.32 -18.92 7.85
C GLU A 204 -13.40 -20.45 7.70
N ASN A 205 -12.92 -21.00 6.57
CA ASN A 205 -12.89 -22.42 6.29
C ASN A 205 -11.51 -23.07 6.51
N ARG A 206 -10.61 -22.40 7.24
CA ARG A 206 -9.23 -22.85 7.44
C ARG A 206 -9.15 -24.27 7.98
N GLY A 207 -9.93 -24.57 9.04
CA GLY A 207 -9.90 -25.89 9.70
C GLY A 207 -10.33 -27.00 8.74
N GLN A 208 -11.43 -26.79 8.03
CA GLN A 208 -11.97 -27.71 7.04
C GLN A 208 -10.99 -27.95 5.90
N LEU A 209 -10.36 -26.90 5.39
CA LEU A 209 -9.34 -27.01 4.34
C LEU A 209 -8.11 -27.78 4.83
N MET A 210 -7.62 -27.50 6.04
CA MET A 210 -6.50 -28.26 6.61
C MET A 210 -6.83 -29.74 6.76
N THR A 211 -8.05 -30.07 7.20
CA THR A 211 -8.54 -31.45 7.30
C THR A 211 -8.65 -32.11 5.93
N MET A 212 -9.24 -31.42 4.94
CA MET A 212 -9.34 -31.91 3.56
C MET A 212 -7.97 -32.29 3.01
N PHE A 213 -7.00 -31.38 3.07
CA PHE A 213 -5.64 -31.58 2.53
C PHE A 213 -4.76 -32.53 3.37
N SER A 214 -5.23 -32.95 4.54
CA SER A 214 -4.57 -33.97 5.38
C SER A 214 -5.30 -35.32 5.34
N SER A 215 -6.47 -35.38 4.70
CA SER A 215 -7.33 -36.56 4.70
C SER A 215 -6.76 -37.72 3.87
N ASP A 216 -7.18 -38.93 4.22
CA ASP A 216 -6.94 -40.14 3.42
C ASP A 216 -7.50 -40.01 2.00
N LYS A 217 -8.63 -39.31 1.87
CA LYS A 217 -9.28 -39.04 0.58
C LYS A 217 -8.40 -38.18 -0.32
N TRP A 218 -7.76 -37.14 0.22
CA TRP A 218 -6.77 -36.35 -0.50
C TRP A 218 -5.55 -37.19 -0.86
N ARG A 219 -4.98 -37.94 0.09
CA ARG A 219 -3.78 -38.77 -0.11
C ARG A 219 -3.96 -39.82 -1.20
N LYS A 220 -5.14 -40.43 -1.31
CA LYS A 220 -5.49 -41.42 -2.34
C LYS A 220 -5.86 -40.79 -3.68
N SER A 221 -6.04 -39.46 -3.74
CA SER A 221 -6.40 -38.78 -4.98
C SER A 221 -5.20 -38.62 -5.91
N ASN A 222 -5.47 -38.63 -7.22
CA ASN A 222 -4.44 -38.34 -8.23
C ASN A 222 -3.86 -36.93 -8.09
N PHE A 223 -4.56 -36.02 -7.40
CA PHE A 223 -4.16 -34.62 -7.20
C PHE A 223 -3.06 -34.45 -6.16
N ALA A 224 -2.93 -35.36 -5.19
CA ALA A 224 -1.86 -35.28 -4.18
C ALA A 224 -0.46 -35.54 -4.78
N ASN A 225 -0.39 -36.28 -5.90
CA ASN A 225 0.88 -36.68 -6.50
C ASN A 225 1.41 -35.67 -7.52
N ILE A 226 0.57 -34.81 -8.08
CA ILE A 226 0.99 -33.79 -9.05
C ILE A 226 1.72 -32.63 -8.36
N GLN A 227 2.67 -32.02 -9.07
CA GLN A 227 3.51 -30.95 -8.54
C GLN A 227 2.70 -29.74 -8.06
N GLU A 228 1.61 -29.40 -8.77
CA GLU A 228 0.72 -28.30 -8.39
C GLU A 228 -0.02 -28.59 -7.08
N GLY A 229 -0.55 -29.81 -6.91
CA GLY A 229 -1.24 -30.25 -5.70
C GLY A 229 -0.33 -30.25 -4.48
N LYS A 230 0.91 -30.73 -4.61
CA LYS A 230 1.93 -30.66 -3.54
C LYS A 230 2.22 -29.21 -3.11
N ARG A 231 2.31 -28.28 -4.07
CA ARG A 231 2.50 -26.85 -3.77
C ARG A 231 1.31 -26.25 -3.02
N VAL A 232 0.08 -26.54 -3.46
CA VAL A 232 -1.14 -26.02 -2.82
C VAL A 232 -1.31 -26.60 -1.41
N GLN A 233 -1.10 -27.91 -1.24
CA GLN A 233 -1.08 -28.56 0.06
C GLN A 233 -0.05 -27.90 1.00
N GLY A 234 1.16 -27.63 0.50
CA GLY A 234 2.19 -26.92 1.26
C GLY A 234 1.78 -25.51 1.69
N ILE A 235 1.01 -24.78 0.88
CA ILE A 235 0.46 -23.47 1.27
C ILE A 235 -0.61 -23.61 2.36
N VAL A 236 -1.55 -24.55 2.18
CA VAL A 236 -2.66 -24.77 3.13
C VAL A 236 -2.16 -25.23 4.50
N LEU A 237 -1.06 -26.00 4.55
CA LEU A 237 -0.47 -26.48 5.80
C LEU A 237 0.56 -25.50 6.40
N ASP A 238 0.91 -24.40 5.71
CA ASP A 238 1.86 -23.40 6.20
C ASP A 238 1.19 -22.46 7.23
N GLY A 239 1.56 -22.60 8.51
CA GLY A 239 1.06 -21.73 9.58
C GLY A 239 1.34 -20.25 9.34
N ARG A 240 2.45 -19.90 8.67
CA ARG A 240 2.81 -18.50 8.36
C ARG A 240 1.89 -17.89 7.33
N PHE A 241 1.41 -18.68 6.36
CA PHE A 241 0.41 -18.21 5.41
C PHE A 241 -0.86 -17.75 6.14
N TRP A 242 -1.37 -18.56 7.08
CA TRP A 242 -2.57 -18.21 7.84
C TRP A 242 -2.38 -17.00 8.75
N ALA A 243 -1.22 -16.88 9.41
CA ALA A 243 -0.89 -15.68 10.17
C ALA A 243 -0.92 -14.42 9.30
N ASN A 244 -0.38 -14.50 8.08
CA ASN A 244 -0.40 -13.41 7.12
C ASN A 244 -1.81 -13.11 6.61
N VAL A 245 -2.66 -14.12 6.38
CA VAL A 245 -4.08 -13.93 6.04
C VAL A 245 -4.80 -13.15 7.15
N THR A 246 -4.61 -13.55 8.41
CA THR A 246 -5.19 -12.84 9.56
C THR A 246 -4.72 -11.39 9.62
N ASN A 247 -3.43 -11.13 9.41
CA ASN A 247 -2.89 -9.77 9.37
C ASN A 247 -3.48 -8.94 8.23
N CYS A 248 -3.58 -9.52 7.02
CA CYS A 248 -4.21 -8.85 5.88
C CYS A 248 -5.65 -8.42 6.22
N LEU A 249 -6.45 -9.36 6.74
CA LEU A 249 -7.86 -9.13 7.04
C LEU A 249 -8.06 -8.11 8.17
N ARG A 250 -7.22 -8.14 9.21
CA ARG A 250 -7.25 -7.16 10.32
C ARG A 250 -7.05 -5.73 9.82
N ALA A 251 -6.19 -5.53 8.82
CA ALA A 251 -5.95 -4.23 8.22
C ALA A 251 -7.07 -3.81 7.25
N THR A 252 -7.62 -4.74 6.46
CA THR A 252 -8.46 -4.37 5.30
C THR A 252 -9.96 -4.48 5.52
N LEU A 253 -10.44 -5.33 6.44
CA LEU A 253 -11.89 -5.50 6.65
C LEU A 253 -12.62 -4.19 7.04
N PRO A 254 -12.05 -3.32 7.91
CA PRO A 254 -12.68 -2.03 8.21
C PRO A 254 -12.82 -1.15 6.97
N LEU A 255 -11.82 -1.14 6.08
CA LEU A 255 -11.85 -0.35 4.83
C LEU A 255 -12.85 -0.92 3.82
N ILE A 256 -13.00 -2.24 3.75
CA ILE A 256 -14.00 -2.88 2.87
C ILE A 256 -15.42 -2.53 3.31
N LYS A 257 -15.69 -2.36 4.62
CA LYS A 257 -16.99 -1.87 5.11
C LYS A 257 -17.28 -0.46 4.59
N VAL A 258 -16.31 0.44 4.68
CA VAL A 258 -16.44 1.82 4.17
C VAL A 258 -16.66 1.82 2.65
N LEU A 259 -15.91 1.03 1.90
CA LEU A 259 -16.07 0.93 0.44
C LEU A 259 -17.47 0.43 0.05
N ARG A 260 -18.01 -0.59 0.73
CA ARG A 260 -19.37 -1.08 0.46
C ARG A 260 -20.46 -0.03 0.71
N LEU A 261 -20.24 0.85 1.68
CA LEU A 261 -21.15 1.93 2.00
C LEU A 261 -21.08 3.06 0.96
N VAL A 262 -19.91 3.30 0.37
CA VAL A 262 -19.77 4.26 -0.75
C VAL A 262 -20.37 3.69 -2.04
N ASP A 263 -20.26 2.37 -2.23
CA ASP A 263 -20.77 1.67 -3.41
C ASP A 263 -22.29 1.37 -3.33
N SER A 264 -23.00 1.71 -2.26
CA SER A 264 -24.47 1.54 -2.20
C SER A 264 -25.18 2.61 -3.01
N ASP A 265 -26.29 2.24 -3.68
CA ASP A 265 -27.13 3.18 -4.46
C ASP A 265 -27.72 4.31 -3.59
N GLU A 266 -27.74 4.11 -2.27
CA GLU A 266 -27.93 5.17 -1.29
C GLU A 266 -26.63 5.99 -1.17
N ASN A 267 -26.57 7.15 -1.83
CA ASN A 267 -25.46 8.08 -1.73
C ASN A 267 -25.34 8.62 -0.29
N PRO A 268 -24.35 8.18 0.51
CA PRO A 268 -24.21 8.70 1.86
C PRO A 268 -23.72 10.15 1.78
N ALA A 269 -24.31 11.05 2.58
CA ALA A 269 -23.80 12.41 2.68
C ALA A 269 -22.32 12.41 3.12
N MET A 270 -21.49 13.29 2.55
CA MET A 270 -20.05 13.37 2.83
C MET A 270 -19.66 13.33 4.33
N PRO A 271 -20.41 13.96 5.26
CA PRO A 271 -20.14 13.83 6.69
C PRO A 271 -20.21 12.38 7.23
N PHE A 272 -21.12 11.57 6.71
CA PHE A 272 -21.27 10.17 7.09
C PHE A 272 -20.09 9.31 6.63
N LEU A 273 -19.58 9.58 5.42
CA LEU A 273 -18.39 8.94 4.90
C LEU A 273 -17.14 9.27 5.73
N TYR A 274 -16.97 10.53 6.14
CA TYR A 274 -15.85 10.95 6.97
C TYR A 274 -15.89 10.27 8.36
N LEU A 275 -17.08 10.15 8.94
CA LEU A 275 -17.28 9.43 10.19
C LEU A 275 -16.89 7.96 10.07
N GLU A 276 -17.38 7.26 9.05
CA GLU A 276 -17.09 5.83 8.83
C GLU A 276 -15.60 5.57 8.52
N LEU A 277 -14.95 6.48 7.78
CA LEU A 277 -13.50 6.40 7.56
C LEU A 277 -12.72 6.58 8.87
N THR A 278 -13.13 7.52 9.72
CA THR A 278 -12.51 7.74 11.04
C THR A 278 -12.68 6.51 11.94
N GLN A 279 -13.89 5.92 11.96
CA GLN A 279 -14.15 4.68 12.69
C GLN A 279 -13.33 3.51 12.14
N ALA A 280 -13.14 3.43 10.82
CA ALA A 280 -12.30 2.40 10.21
C ALA A 280 -10.84 2.53 10.64
N LYS A 281 -10.29 3.75 10.68
CA LYS A 281 -8.93 4.02 11.20
C LYS A 281 -8.77 3.56 12.65
N GLU A 282 -9.70 3.96 13.53
CA GLU A 282 -9.68 3.55 14.94
C GLU A 282 -9.81 2.03 15.10
N LYS A 283 -10.63 1.37 14.28
CA LYS A 283 -10.79 -0.08 14.30
C LYS A 283 -9.52 -0.80 13.84
N ILE A 284 -8.84 -0.30 12.82
CA ILE A 284 -7.53 -0.82 12.39
C ILE A 284 -6.53 -0.69 13.53
N LYS A 285 -6.42 0.49 14.14
CA LYS A 285 -5.52 0.74 15.29
C LYS A 285 -5.77 -0.25 16.44
N LYS A 286 -7.04 -0.47 16.80
CA LYS A 286 -7.45 -1.47 17.81
C LYS A 286 -7.09 -2.90 17.41
N ASN A 287 -7.28 -3.29 16.14
CA ASN A 287 -6.96 -4.63 15.64
C ASN A 287 -5.46 -4.97 15.77
N PHE A 288 -4.60 -3.96 15.87
CA PHE A 288 -3.16 -4.08 16.10
C PHE A 288 -2.75 -3.63 17.51
N ASN A 289 -3.62 -3.84 18.51
CA ASN A 289 -3.37 -3.60 19.94
C ASN A 289 -3.00 -2.17 20.30
N ASN A 290 -3.49 -1.16 19.55
CA ASN A 290 -3.18 0.24 19.80
C ASN A 290 -1.66 0.47 19.98
N VAL A 291 -0.83 -0.21 19.19
CA VAL A 291 0.61 -0.01 19.21
C VAL A 291 0.89 1.41 18.67
N GLU A 292 0.76 2.39 19.56
CA GLU A 292 1.38 3.68 19.44
C GLU A 292 2.83 3.48 19.90
N LYS A 293 3.71 3.17 18.96
CA LYS A 293 5.14 3.25 19.24
C LYS A 293 5.55 4.72 19.17
N ARG A 294 6.08 5.17 20.31
CA ARG A 294 6.74 6.47 20.54
C ARG A 294 7.74 6.82 19.46
#